data_AF-A0A1F7CPT3-F1
#
_entry.id   AF-A0A1F7CPT3-F1
#
_cell.length_a   1.000
_cell.length_b   1.000
_cell.length_c   1.000
_cell.angle_alpha   90.00
_cell.angle_beta   90.00
_cell.angle_gamma   90.00
#
_symmetry.space_group_name_H-M   'P 1'
#
loop_
_entity.id
_entity.type
_entity.pdbx_description
1 polymer ?
#
loop_
_entity_poly.entity_id
_entity_poly.type
_entity_poly.pdbx_seq_one_letter_code
_entity_poly.pdbx_strand_id
1 'polypeptide(L)'
;MEFRKNTEGFRKLIVWQKAQQLSLLVYQFTTAFPQSEQFGVTKQIRTAAASIAANIAEGSSQRTYKHQNHFYTIAKGSLHEVDNFAELTHNLHYLSNEQYKRG
;
A
#
# COMPACT_ATOMS: atom_id res chain seq x y z
N MET A 1 0.36 22.79 11.18
CA MET A 1 1.29 21.91 10.46
C MET A 1 0.89 21.93 8.99
N GLU A 2 1.58 22.72 8.15
CA GLU A 2 1.30 22.74 6.72
C GLU A 2 1.82 21.44 6.09
N PHE A 3 0.92 20.63 5.51
CA PHE A 3 1.34 19.55 4.64
C PHE A 3 2.01 20.17 3.41
N ARG A 4 3.33 19.99 3.29
CA ARG A 4 4.11 20.49 2.15
C ARG A 4 3.41 20.13 0.83
N LYS A 5 3.29 21.10 -0.08
CA LYS A 5 2.80 20.90 -1.46
C LYS A 5 3.51 19.69 -2.09
N ASN A 6 2.81 18.98 -2.99
CA ASN A 6 3.30 17.82 -3.76
C ASN A 6 4.50 18.13 -4.70
N THR A 7 5.23 19.23 -4.47
CA THR A 7 6.27 19.78 -5.33
C THR A 7 7.67 19.61 -4.77
N GLU A 8 7.90 18.75 -3.78
CA GLU A 8 9.22 18.49 -3.19
C GLU A 8 9.44 17.03 -2.77
N GLY A 9 10.68 16.55 -2.91
CA GLY A 9 11.13 15.23 -2.46
C GLY A 9 10.37 14.05 -3.06
N PHE A 10 10.17 13.01 -2.26
CA PHE A 10 9.49 11.77 -2.66
C PHE A 10 8.06 11.99 -3.17
N ARG A 11 7.41 13.11 -2.82
CA ARG A 11 6.03 13.42 -3.24
C ARG A 11 5.90 13.66 -4.75
N LYS A 12 7.00 13.98 -5.44
CA LYS A 12 7.05 14.07 -6.90
C LYS A 12 7.07 12.72 -7.60
N LEU A 13 7.43 11.64 -6.90
CA LEU A 13 7.57 10.33 -7.50
C LEU A 13 6.19 9.78 -7.84
N ILE A 14 5.95 9.53 -9.13
CA ILE A 14 4.69 8.94 -9.61
C ILE A 14 4.41 7.60 -8.90
N VAL A 15 5.45 6.80 -8.67
CA VAL A 15 5.34 5.52 -7.96
C VAL A 15 4.87 5.71 -6.50
N TRP A 16 5.31 6.76 -5.82
CA TRP A 16 4.83 7.08 -4.47
C TRP A 16 3.37 7.53 -4.49
N GLN A 17 2.98 8.39 -5.44
CA GLN A 17 1.61 8.88 -5.59
C GLN A 17 0.64 7.71 -5.87
N LYS A 18 1.02 6.79 -6.75
CA LYS A 18 0.26 5.56 -7.00
C LYS A 18 0.18 4.66 -5.78
N ALA A 19 1.27 4.50 -5.03
CA ALA A 19 1.25 3.74 -3.78
C ALA A 19 0.31 4.35 -2.73
N GLN A 20 0.29 5.67 -2.58
CA GLN A 20 -0.67 6.36 -1.71
C GLN A 20 -2.12 6.16 -2.16
N GLN A 21 -2.40 6.27 -3.47
CA GLN A 21 -3.72 5.98 -4.01
C GLN A 21 -4.15 4.54 -3.74
N LEU A 22 -3.24 3.57 -3.89
CA LEU A 22 -3.49 2.18 -3.53
C LEU A 22 -3.82 2.04 -2.03
N SER A 23 -3.06 2.68 -1.14
CA SER A 23 -3.36 2.66 0.30
C SER A 23 -4.77 3.20 0.57
N LEU A 24 -5.15 4.33 -0.03
CA LEU A 24 -6.49 4.92 0.14
C LEU A 24 -7.60 3.98 -0.34
N LEU A 25 -7.41 3.34 -1.51
CA LEU A 25 -8.35 2.36 -2.04
C LEU A 25 -8.50 1.15 -1.11
N VAL A 26 -7.39 0.61 -0.60
CA VAL A 26 -7.40 -0.50 0.37
C VAL A 26 -8.17 -0.10 1.62
N TYR A 27 -7.91 1.09 2.18
CA TYR A 27 -8.65 1.58 3.34
C TYR A 27 -10.15 1.72 3.05
N GLN A 28 -10.52 2.20 1.86
CA GLN A 28 -11.91 2.37 1.45
C GLN A 28 -12.64 1.02 1.33
N PHE A 29 -12.08 0.05 0.62
CA PHE A 29 -12.77 -1.24 0.40
C PHE A 29 -12.84 -2.10 1.66
N THR A 30 -11.82 -2.03 2.50
CA THR A 30 -11.81 -2.76 3.78
C THR A 30 -12.81 -2.21 4.81
N THR A 31 -13.51 -1.11 4.53
CA THR A 31 -14.64 -0.66 5.39
C THR A 31 -15.84 -1.60 5.32
N ALA A 32 -15.99 -2.35 4.23
CA ALA A 32 -17.07 -3.31 4.04
C ALA A 32 -16.77 -4.70 4.61
N PHE A 33 -15.57 -4.93 5.16
CA PHE A 33 -15.18 -6.24 5.70
C PHE A 33 -15.91 -6.53 7.01
N PRO A 34 -16.10 -7.81 7.37
CA PRO A 34 -16.69 -8.17 8.66
C PRO A 34 -15.92 -7.58 9.84
N GLN A 35 -16.62 -7.12 10.87
CA GLN A 35 -15.99 -6.53 12.07
C GLN A 35 -15.03 -7.51 12.77
N SER A 36 -15.30 -8.82 12.70
CA SER A 36 -14.42 -9.88 13.22
C SER A 36 -13.02 -9.86 12.60
N GLU A 37 -12.88 -9.32 11.38
CA GLU A 37 -11.61 -9.23 10.65
C GLU A 37 -10.85 -7.93 10.91
N GLN A 38 -11.35 -7.04 11.77
CA GLN A 38 -10.73 -5.74 12.05
C GLN A 38 -9.27 -5.87 12.48
N PHE A 39 -8.96 -6.85 13.33
CA PHE A 39 -7.59 -7.16 13.78
C PHE A 39 -6.92 -8.27 12.95
N GLY A 40 -7.68 -8.94 12.08
CA GLY A 40 -7.24 -9.97 11.15
C GLY A 40 -6.78 -9.39 9.81
N VAL A 41 -7.41 -9.83 8.72
CA VAL A 41 -6.97 -9.49 7.36
C VAL A 41 -7.09 -7.98 7.07
N THR A 42 -8.06 -7.29 7.69
CA THR A 42 -8.23 -5.83 7.54
C THR A 42 -6.99 -5.06 7.99
N LYS A 43 -6.44 -5.39 9.17
CA LYS A 43 -5.24 -4.74 9.69
C LYS A 43 -4.02 -5.06 8.82
N GLN A 44 -3.88 -6.32 8.40
CA GLN A 44 -2.73 -6.78 7.64
C GLN A 44 -2.65 -6.11 6.26
N ILE A 45 -3.73 -6.12 5.48
CA ILE A 45 -3.74 -5.50 4.15
C ILE A 45 -3.55 -3.98 4.21
N ARG A 46 -4.15 -3.30 5.20
CA ARG A 46 -3.93 -1.85 5.42
C ARG A 46 -2.49 -1.52 5.76
N THR A 47 -1.86 -2.33 6.61
CA THR A 47 -0.46 -2.16 7.01
C THR A 47 0.47 -2.38 5.82
N ALA A 48 0.27 -3.46 5.08
CA ALA A 48 1.05 -3.74 3.86
C ALA A 48 0.90 -2.61 2.84
N ALA A 49 -0.32 -2.15 2.56
CA ALA A 49 -0.57 -1.08 1.59
C ALA A 49 0.08 0.25 2.00
N ALA A 50 0.01 0.63 3.28
CA ALA A 50 0.67 1.85 3.78
C ALA A 50 2.20 1.74 3.75
N SER A 51 2.74 0.53 4.02
CA SER A 51 4.17 0.24 4.01
C SER A 51 4.82 0.51 2.65
N ILE A 52 4.13 0.26 1.53
CA ILE A 52 4.66 0.49 0.17
C ILE A 52 5.10 1.95 0.01
N ALA A 53 4.20 2.89 0.29
CA ALA A 53 4.50 4.31 0.13
C ALA A 53 5.51 4.82 1.18
N ALA A 54 5.47 4.30 2.40
CA ALA A 54 6.43 4.63 3.44
C ALA A 54 7.86 4.24 3.03
N ASN A 55 8.05 3.01 2.55
CA ASN A 55 9.36 2.53 2.08
C ASN A 55 9.84 3.26 0.82
N ILE A 56 8.95 3.65 -0.11
CA ILE A 56 9.34 4.49 -1.25
C ILE A 56 9.84 5.86 -0.78
N ALA A 57 9.17 6.46 0.21
CA ALA A 57 9.57 7.74 0.78
C ALA A 57 10.90 7.64 1.53
N GLU A 58 11.12 6.57 2.27
CA GLU A 58 12.36 6.33 3.01
C GLU A 58 13.53 6.05 2.08
N GLY A 59 13.37 5.13 1.12
CA GLY A 59 14.33 4.86 0.05
C GLY A 59 14.67 6.14 -0.71
N SER A 60 13.63 6.92 -1.03
CA SER A 60 13.65 8.36 -1.35
C SER A 60 14.81 9.22 -0.86
N SER A 61 15.02 9.09 0.45
CA SER A 61 15.86 9.96 1.25
C SER A 61 17.28 9.41 1.43
N GLN A 62 17.55 8.19 0.96
CA GLN A 62 18.82 7.50 1.18
C GLN A 62 19.93 8.06 0.28
N ARG A 63 21.14 8.13 0.83
CA ARG A 63 22.33 8.71 0.15
C ARG A 63 22.98 7.79 -0.88
N THR A 64 22.74 6.48 -0.82
CA THR A 64 23.40 5.49 -1.68
C THR A 64 22.38 4.60 -2.37
N TYR A 65 22.67 4.19 -3.61
CA TYR A 65 21.82 3.28 -4.37
C TYR A 65 21.58 1.95 -3.64
N LYS A 66 22.58 1.43 -2.91
CA LYS A 66 22.43 0.20 -2.12
C LYS A 66 21.33 0.32 -1.06
N HIS A 67 21.31 1.43 -0.31
CA HIS A 67 20.28 1.65 0.71
C HIS A 67 18.93 1.96 0.07
N GLN A 68 18.89 2.77 -0.99
CA GLN A 68 17.67 3.04 -1.76
C GLN A 68 17.00 1.72 -2.21
N ASN A 69 17.79 0.83 -2.83
CA ASN A 69 17.31 -0.43 -3.37
C ASN A 69 16.79 -1.39 -2.29
N HIS A 70 17.37 -1.36 -1.09
CA HIS A 70 16.86 -2.13 0.04
C HIS A 70 15.41 -1.75 0.37
N PHE A 71 15.11 -0.47 0.54
CA PHE A 71 13.75 0.01 0.80
C PHE A 71 12.80 -0.26 -0.36
N TYR A 72 13.25 -0.10 -1.61
CA TYR A 72 12.41 -0.43 -2.77
C TYR A 72 12.10 -1.93 -2.88
N THR A 73 13.02 -2.79 -2.44
CA THR A 73 12.78 -4.23 -2.33
C THR A 73 11.72 -4.53 -1.27
N ILE A 74 11.76 -3.85 -0.12
CA ILE A 74 10.73 -3.98 0.93
C ILE A 74 9.38 -3.49 0.40
N ALA A 75 9.34 -2.34 -0.28
CA ALA A 75 8.11 -1.80 -0.88
C ALA A 75 7.49 -2.80 -1.87
N LYS A 76 8.32 -3.48 -2.68
CA LYS A 76 7.88 -4.54 -3.58
C LYS A 76 7.35 -5.76 -2.82
N GLY A 77 7.99 -6.16 -1.73
CA GLY A 77 7.51 -7.21 -0.84
C GLY A 77 6.12 -6.90 -0.28
N SER A 78 5.92 -5.69 0.25
CA SER A 78 4.62 -5.24 0.75
C SER A 78 3.55 -5.15 -0.34
N LEU A 79 3.92 -4.88 -1.60
CA LEU A 79 2.98 -4.95 -2.72
C LEU A 79 2.47 -6.38 -2.95
N HIS A 80 3.37 -7.38 -2.93
CA HIS A 80 2.96 -8.78 -3.04
C HIS A 80 2.09 -9.23 -1.86
N GLU A 81 2.32 -8.70 -0.65
CA GLU A 81 1.44 -8.96 0.49
C GLU A 81 0.04 -8.40 0.25
N VAL A 82 -0.08 -7.18 -0.29
CA VAL A 82 -1.39 -6.60 -0.66
C VAL A 82 -2.09 -7.48 -1.70
N ASP A 83 -1.38 -7.93 -2.74
CA ASP A 83 -1.95 -8.80 -3.78
C ASP A 83 -2.46 -10.11 -3.18
N ASN A 84 -1.66 -10.74 -2.31
CA ASN A 84 -2.04 -11.97 -1.61
C ASN A 84 -3.29 -11.78 -0.73
N PHE A 85 -3.36 -10.69 0.05
CA PHE A 85 -4.53 -10.43 0.89
C PHE A 85 -5.76 -10.01 0.07
N ALA A 86 -5.59 -9.34 -1.07
CA ALA A 86 -6.68 -9.05 -1.98
C ALA A 86 -7.27 -10.35 -2.56
N GLU A 87 -6.44 -11.30 -2.97
CA GLU A 87 -6.88 -12.62 -3.43
C GLU A 87 -7.58 -13.41 -2.32
N LEU A 88 -7.01 -13.43 -1.09
CA LEU A 88 -7.64 -14.06 0.06
C LEU A 88 -9.03 -13.47 0.36
N THR A 89 -9.13 -12.14 0.44
CA THR A 89 -10.39 -11.46 0.78
C THR A 89 -11.43 -11.56 -0.33
N HIS A 90 -10.99 -11.68 -1.59
CA HIS A 90 -11.87 -12.03 -2.69
C HIS A 90 -12.42 -13.46 -2.56
N ASN A 91 -11.57 -14.44 -2.26
CA ASN A 91 -11.98 -15.84 -2.06
C ASN A 91 -12.90 -16.03 -0.84
N LEU A 92 -12.77 -15.16 0.17
CA LEU A 92 -13.69 -15.08 1.31
C LEU A 92 -14.98 -14.29 1.01
N HIS A 93 -15.15 -13.79 -0.22
CA HIS A 93 -16.27 -12.98 -0.68
C HIS A 93 -16.42 -11.62 0.04
N TYR A 94 -15.34 -11.08 0.58
CA TYR A 94 -15.33 -9.73 1.18
C TYR A 94 -15.08 -8.64 0.13
N LEU A 95 -14.42 -8.98 -0.97
CA LEU A 95 -14.29 -8.13 -2.16
C LEU A 95 -15.12 -8.70 -3.31
N SER A 96 -15.95 -7.84 -3.91
CA SER A 96 -16.69 -8.16 -5.13
C SER A 96 -15.75 -8.28 -6.35
N ASN A 97 -16.22 -8.93 -7.42
CA ASN A 97 -15.49 -9.03 -8.69
C ASN A 97 -15.15 -7.66 -9.29
N GLU A 98 -16.00 -6.64 -9.09
CA GLU A 98 -15.71 -5.29 -9.59
C GLU A 98 -14.56 -4.62 -8.84
N GLN A 99 -14.44 -4.92 -7.54
CA GLN A 99 -13.36 -4.44 -6.68
C GLN A 99 -12.08 -5.25 -6.88
N TYR A 100 -12.22 -6.54 -7.18
CA TYR A 100 -11.13 -7.46 -7.52
C TYR A 100 -11.01 -7.62 -9.05
N LYS A 101 -10.43 -6.62 -9.70
CA LYS A 101 -10.00 -6.75 -11.10
C LYS A 101 -8.53 -7.10 -11.15
N ARG A 102 -8.20 -8.33 -11.53
CA ARG A 102 -6.85 -8.65 -12.01
C ARG A 102 -6.63 -7.93 -13.34
N GLY A 103 -5.61 -7.09 -13.39
CA GLY A 103 -5.10 -6.49 -14.62
C GLY A 103 -4.34 -7.51 -15.45
#